data_AF-A0A7W0V7V0-F1
#
_entry.id   AF-A0A7W0V7V0-F1
#
_cell.length_a   1.000
_cell.length_b   1.000
_cell.length_c   1.000
_cell.angle_alpha   90.00
_cell.angle_beta   90.00
_cell.angle_gamma   90.00
#
_symmetry.space_group_name_H-M   'P 1'
#
loop_
_entity.id
_entity.type
_entity.pdbx_description
1 polymer ?
#
loop_
_entity_poly.entity_id
_entity_poly.type
_entity_poly.pdbx_seq_one_letter_code
_entity_poly.pdbx_strand_id
1 'polypeptide(L)'
;MSAACGDNRSDDLYFTFDDRKVLCGFSIDEHLRPVDWNRLQERIDLAADEDWVLNVYAHTPGVTVSHATLDRAFTMFARAGLGFTTYRDLDPDDTPYPGVVFAFDDDAIDAWFDARELFVRHDAVLTFFVTYYASFSAEGRQRLHDLASDGHAIEAHGVNHLSAVSYATEHGAEAYVIDEVLPSLQILRDDGFDPTSFAYPGGARSEATDRAIEPHVRY
;
A
#
# COMPACT_ATOMS: atom_id res chain seq x y z
N MET A 1 4.31 -5.60 -6.85
CA MET A 1 3.54 -4.38 -7.01
C MET A 1 2.26 -4.50 -6.19
N SER A 2 1.74 -3.37 -5.73
CA SER A 2 0.38 -3.26 -5.21
C SER A 2 -0.50 -2.51 -6.21
N ALA A 3 -1.78 -2.85 -6.27
CA ALA A 3 -2.75 -2.15 -7.11
C ALA A 3 -4.12 -2.08 -6.46
N ALA A 4 -4.81 -0.97 -6.67
CA ALA A 4 -6.25 -0.91 -6.50
C ALA A 4 -6.90 -1.87 -7.51
N CYS A 5 -7.42 -3.00 -7.04
CA CYS A 5 -8.26 -3.86 -7.86
C CYS A 5 -9.60 -3.89 -7.17
N GLY A 6 -10.63 -3.38 -7.85
CA GLY A 6 -11.99 -3.46 -7.33
C GLY A 6 -12.31 -4.85 -6.79
N ASP A 7 -13.23 -4.89 -5.86
CA ASP A 7 -13.61 -6.00 -4.97
C ASP A 7 -13.83 -7.43 -5.57
N ASN A 8 -13.72 -7.62 -6.89
CA ASN A 8 -14.18 -8.78 -7.65
C ASN A 8 -13.10 -9.80 -8.06
N ARG A 9 -11.84 -9.71 -7.59
CA ARG A 9 -10.85 -10.79 -7.74
C ARG A 9 -10.44 -11.30 -6.36
N SER A 10 -10.93 -12.48 -5.96
CA SER A 10 -10.85 -12.96 -4.58
C SER A 10 -9.45 -13.31 -4.11
N ASP A 11 -8.57 -13.76 -5.01
CA ASP A 11 -7.29 -14.36 -4.60
C ASP A 11 -6.15 -13.35 -4.57
N ASP A 12 -6.30 -12.22 -5.27
CA ASP A 12 -5.28 -11.17 -5.32
C ASP A 12 -5.31 -10.25 -4.10
N LEU A 13 -6.39 -10.29 -3.30
CA LEU A 13 -6.54 -9.50 -2.07
C LEU A 13 -5.70 -10.01 -0.89
N TYR A 14 -5.06 -11.17 -1.06
CA TYR A 14 -4.30 -11.85 -0.02
C TYR A 14 -2.91 -12.16 -0.51
N PHE A 15 -1.94 -12.01 0.37
CA PHE A 15 -0.69 -12.74 0.26
C PHE A 15 -0.87 -14.10 0.93
N THR A 16 -0.67 -15.14 0.13
CA THR A 16 -0.95 -16.54 0.49
C THR A 16 0.34 -17.36 0.54
N PHE A 17 1.47 -16.72 0.85
CA PHE A 17 2.80 -17.34 0.92
C PHE A 17 3.18 -18.06 -0.39
N ASP A 18 2.86 -17.40 -1.51
CA ASP A 18 3.23 -17.85 -2.85
C ASP A 18 4.19 -16.86 -3.52
N ASP A 19 4.70 -17.24 -4.69
CA ASP A 19 5.70 -16.46 -5.42
C ASP A 19 5.12 -15.27 -6.20
N ARG A 20 3.82 -14.98 -6.06
CA ARG A 20 3.18 -13.87 -6.77
C ARG A 20 3.79 -12.55 -6.32
N LYS A 21 4.17 -11.75 -7.31
CA LYS A 21 4.74 -10.42 -7.11
C LYS A 21 3.71 -9.31 -7.15
N VAL A 22 2.45 -9.60 -7.47
CA VAL A 22 1.43 -8.54 -7.53
C VAL A 22 0.24 -8.86 -6.65
N LEU A 23 -0.04 -7.93 -5.75
CA LEU A 23 -1.17 -7.97 -4.83
C LEU A 23 -2.17 -6.88 -5.19
N CYS A 24 -3.43 -7.15 -4.91
CA CYS A 24 -4.52 -6.21 -5.00
C CYS A 24 -4.97 -5.81 -3.58
N GLY A 25 -5.46 -4.59 -3.41
CA GLY A 25 -5.93 -4.11 -2.10
C GLY A 25 -7.45 -3.96 -2.01
N PHE A 26 -8.00 -4.17 -0.81
CA PHE A 26 -9.38 -3.80 -0.47
C PHE A 26 -9.40 -2.34 0.01
N SER A 27 -10.17 -1.47 -0.65
CA SER A 27 -10.27 -0.06 -0.23
C SER A 27 -11.25 0.12 0.93
N ILE A 28 -10.88 0.99 1.88
CA ILE A 28 -11.80 1.49 2.92
C ILE A 28 -12.06 3.01 2.81
N ASP A 29 -11.75 3.63 1.68
CA ASP A 29 -12.12 5.03 1.43
C ASP A 29 -13.63 5.20 1.32
N GLU A 30 -14.21 5.78 2.34
CA GLU A 30 -15.66 5.87 2.48
C GLU A 30 -16.28 7.10 1.80
N HIS A 31 -15.46 8.09 1.43
CA HIS A 31 -15.92 9.34 0.83
C HIS A 31 -16.62 9.14 -0.52
N LEU A 32 -16.18 8.14 -1.30
CA LEU A 32 -16.78 7.81 -2.58
C LEU A 32 -17.95 6.83 -2.42
N ARG A 33 -17.81 5.83 -1.55
CA ARG A 33 -18.86 4.85 -1.22
C ARG A 33 -18.68 4.35 0.22
N PRO A 34 -19.75 4.13 0.99
CA PRO A 34 -19.65 3.55 2.32
C PRO A 34 -18.87 2.22 2.33
N VAL A 35 -18.07 1.99 3.37
CA VAL A 35 -17.39 0.70 3.56
C VAL A 35 -18.41 -0.42 3.74
N ASP A 36 -18.27 -1.48 2.94
CA ASP A 36 -19.02 -2.72 3.14
C ASP A 36 -18.40 -3.53 4.27
N TRP A 37 -18.85 -3.26 5.50
CA TRP A 37 -18.32 -3.87 6.71
C TRP A 37 -18.54 -5.37 6.80
N ASN A 38 -19.62 -5.88 6.21
CA ASN A 38 -19.86 -7.33 6.20
C ASN A 38 -18.85 -8.01 5.29
N ARG A 39 -18.60 -7.42 4.11
CA ARG A 39 -17.59 -7.92 3.20
C ARG A 39 -16.20 -7.83 3.80
N LEU A 40 -15.84 -6.72 4.44
CA LEU A 40 -14.55 -6.62 5.13
C LEU A 40 -14.42 -7.70 6.22
N GLN A 41 -15.47 -7.94 7.01
CA GLN A 41 -15.48 -9.00 8.02
C GLN A 41 -15.27 -10.39 7.39
N GLU A 42 -15.98 -10.72 6.31
CA GLU A 42 -15.78 -11.99 5.57
C GLU A 42 -14.32 -12.16 5.12
N ARG A 43 -13.67 -11.06 4.71
CA ARG A 43 -12.27 -11.10 4.27
C ARG A 43 -11.28 -11.28 5.42
N ILE A 44 -11.56 -10.66 6.56
CA ILE A 44 -10.79 -10.80 7.79
C ILE A 44 -10.91 -12.23 8.33
N ASP A 45 -12.13 -12.77 8.38
CA ASP A 45 -12.38 -14.13 8.86
C ASP A 45 -11.63 -15.15 7.99
N LEU A 46 -11.66 -14.98 6.67
CA LEU A 46 -10.90 -15.85 5.76
C LEU A 46 -9.38 -15.77 5.98
N ALA A 47 -8.82 -14.56 6.17
CA ALA A 47 -7.40 -14.40 6.46
C ALA A 47 -6.99 -15.06 7.79
N ALA A 48 -7.86 -14.98 8.79
CA ALA A 48 -7.66 -15.62 10.08
C ALA A 48 -7.73 -17.16 9.99
N ASP A 49 -8.69 -17.69 9.23
CA ASP A 49 -8.92 -19.13 9.11
C ASP A 49 -7.85 -19.85 8.25
N GLU A 50 -7.30 -19.16 7.24
CA GLU A 50 -6.35 -19.73 6.28
C GLU A 50 -4.87 -19.36 6.56
N ASP A 51 -4.59 -18.64 7.64
CA ASP A 51 -3.26 -18.10 7.96
C ASP A 51 -2.69 -17.24 6.81
N TRP A 52 -3.50 -16.34 6.25
CA TRP A 52 -3.13 -15.45 5.14
C TRP A 52 -3.00 -13.99 5.57
N VAL A 53 -2.32 -13.20 4.75
CA VAL A 53 -2.17 -11.76 4.97
C VAL A 53 -3.12 -10.98 4.06
N LEU A 54 -4.12 -10.31 4.65
CA LEU A 54 -5.07 -9.46 3.93
C LEU A 54 -4.42 -8.13 3.50
N ASN A 55 -4.65 -7.72 2.26
CA ASN A 55 -4.19 -6.42 1.76
C ASN A 55 -5.32 -5.38 1.74
N VAL A 56 -5.13 -4.29 2.48
CA VAL A 56 -6.09 -3.18 2.62
C VAL A 56 -5.41 -1.86 2.32
N TYR A 57 -6.13 -0.91 1.72
CA TYR A 57 -5.59 0.42 1.47
C TYR A 57 -6.62 1.55 1.64
N ALA A 58 -6.11 2.75 1.82
CA ALA A 58 -6.86 4.01 1.82
C ALA A 58 -5.96 5.16 1.32
N HIS A 59 -6.45 6.40 1.28
CA HIS A 59 -5.63 7.55 0.86
C HIS A 59 -5.40 8.57 1.98
N THR A 60 -6.40 9.38 2.32
CA THR A 60 -6.24 10.54 3.19
C THR A 60 -7.13 10.45 4.44
N PRO A 61 -6.55 10.17 5.62
CA PRO A 61 -7.25 10.28 6.90
C PRO A 61 -7.94 11.65 7.07
N GLY A 62 -9.21 11.62 7.48
CA GLY A 62 -10.03 12.82 7.64
C GLY A 62 -10.61 13.40 6.35
N VAL A 63 -10.24 12.88 5.16
CA VAL A 63 -10.77 13.35 3.87
C VAL A 63 -11.43 12.21 3.10
N THR A 64 -10.67 11.19 2.69
CA THR A 64 -11.20 10.05 1.92
C THR A 64 -11.65 8.91 2.84
N VAL A 65 -11.02 8.77 4.01
CA VAL A 65 -11.36 7.83 5.07
C VAL A 65 -11.40 8.56 6.42
N SER A 66 -12.47 8.42 7.21
CA SER A 66 -12.50 9.04 8.54
C SER A 66 -11.62 8.30 9.54
N HIS A 67 -11.16 9.02 10.57
CA HIS A 67 -10.48 8.40 11.72
C HIS A 67 -11.33 7.33 12.41
N ALA A 68 -12.66 7.48 12.42
CA ALA A 68 -13.57 6.47 12.98
C ALA A 68 -13.60 5.18 12.15
N THR A 69 -13.53 5.30 10.83
CA THR A 69 -13.46 4.15 9.92
C THR A 69 -12.12 3.43 10.04
N LEU A 70 -11.01 4.16 10.16
CA LEU A 70 -9.70 3.57 10.47
C LEU A 70 -9.71 2.84 11.82
N ASP A 71 -10.17 3.50 12.88
CA ASP A 71 -10.24 2.92 14.23
C ASP A 71 -11.10 1.65 14.27
N ARG A 72 -12.22 1.65 13.54
CA ARG A 72 -13.10 0.49 13.41
C ARG A 72 -12.41 -0.66 12.67
N ALA A 73 -11.79 -0.40 11.53
CA ALA A 73 -11.10 -1.43 10.76
C ALA A 73 -9.96 -2.05 11.56
N PHE A 74 -9.12 -1.23 12.20
CA PHE A 74 -7.99 -1.71 13.02
C PHE A 74 -8.47 -2.53 14.23
N THR A 75 -9.56 -2.10 14.87
CA THR A 75 -10.21 -2.88 15.92
C THR A 75 -10.70 -4.24 15.41
N MET A 76 -11.21 -4.32 14.18
CA MET A 76 -11.66 -5.59 13.58
C MET A 76 -10.47 -6.52 13.32
N PHE A 77 -9.35 -6.02 12.77
CA PHE A 77 -8.13 -6.81 12.57
C PHE A 77 -7.59 -7.35 13.89
N ALA A 78 -7.45 -6.49 14.90
CA ALA A 78 -6.95 -6.88 16.21
C ALA A 78 -7.85 -7.94 16.89
N ARG A 79 -9.18 -7.83 16.76
CA ARG A 79 -10.14 -8.82 17.31
C ARG A 79 -10.05 -10.18 16.64
N ALA A 80 -9.70 -10.22 15.35
CA ALA A 80 -9.50 -11.44 14.59
C ALA A 80 -8.08 -12.00 14.71
N GLY A 81 -7.17 -11.32 15.43
CA GLY A 81 -5.78 -11.75 15.60
C GLY A 81 -4.89 -11.50 14.39
N LEU A 82 -5.30 -10.63 13.46
CA LEU A 82 -4.47 -10.22 12.32
C LEU A 82 -3.45 -9.18 12.80
N GLY A 83 -2.17 -9.56 12.86
CA GLY A 83 -1.07 -8.64 13.12
C GLY A 83 -0.77 -7.76 11.91
N PHE A 84 -0.36 -6.51 12.16
CA PHE A 84 0.13 -5.65 11.09
C PHE A 84 1.50 -6.09 10.61
N THR A 85 1.68 -6.10 9.29
CA THR A 85 2.97 -6.31 8.62
C THR A 85 3.08 -5.34 7.44
N THR A 86 4.26 -5.25 6.82
CA THR A 86 4.47 -4.41 5.64
C THR A 86 4.87 -5.24 4.43
N TYR A 87 4.81 -4.67 3.23
CA TYR A 87 5.17 -5.39 2.01
C TYR A 87 6.63 -5.88 2.00
N ARG A 88 7.56 -5.15 2.65
CA ARG A 88 8.96 -5.58 2.76
C ARG A 88 9.14 -6.83 3.63
N ASP A 89 8.19 -7.10 4.52
CA ASP A 89 8.24 -8.19 5.49
C ASP A 89 7.53 -9.45 4.95
N LEU A 90 6.88 -9.37 3.79
CA LEU A 90 6.29 -10.54 3.13
C LEU A 90 7.38 -11.41 2.49
N ASP A 91 7.42 -12.68 2.88
CA ASP A 91 8.32 -13.69 2.33
C ASP A 91 7.54 -14.98 2.01
N PRO A 92 7.59 -15.50 0.77
CA PRO A 92 6.93 -16.75 0.41
C PRO A 92 7.46 -17.98 1.14
N ASP A 93 8.68 -17.91 1.68
CA ASP A 93 9.30 -19.03 2.39
C ASP A 93 8.98 -19.04 3.90
N ASP A 94 8.27 -18.03 4.40
CA ASP A 94 7.85 -17.95 5.80
C ASP A 94 6.78 -19.00 6.16
N THR A 95 6.69 -19.30 7.45
CA THR A 95 5.55 -20.07 7.97
C THR A 95 4.29 -19.21 7.87
N PRO A 96 3.20 -19.71 7.24
CA PRO A 96 1.97 -18.95 7.11
C PRO A 96 1.46 -18.40 8.43
N TYR A 97 0.93 -17.18 8.40
CA TYR A 97 0.37 -16.50 9.55
C TYR A 97 -0.77 -15.56 9.14
N PRO A 98 -1.78 -15.36 10.02
CA PRO A 98 -2.85 -14.42 9.76
C PRO A 98 -2.34 -12.99 9.98
N GLY A 99 -2.51 -12.13 8.99
CA GLY A 99 -2.00 -10.76 9.07
C GLY A 99 -2.75 -9.76 8.21
N VAL A 100 -2.34 -8.51 8.32
CA VAL A 100 -2.79 -7.43 7.44
C VAL A 100 -1.61 -6.59 6.99
N VAL A 101 -1.49 -6.38 5.68
CA VAL A 101 -0.75 -5.24 5.13
C VAL A 101 -1.75 -4.12 4.89
N PHE A 102 -1.48 -2.95 5.48
CA PHE A 102 -2.32 -1.78 5.31
C PHE A 102 -1.50 -0.64 4.71
N ALA A 103 -1.98 -0.08 3.61
CA ALA A 103 -1.30 0.98 2.88
C ALA A 103 -2.09 2.29 2.83
N PHE A 104 -1.36 3.40 2.82
CA PHE A 104 -1.85 4.68 2.35
C PHE A 104 -1.15 5.08 1.06
N ASP A 105 -1.92 5.49 0.06
CA ASP A 105 -1.40 5.91 -1.25
C ASP A 105 -1.50 7.44 -1.41
N ASP A 106 -0.61 7.99 -2.24
CA ASP A 106 -0.51 9.38 -2.73
C ASP A 106 0.50 10.28 -1.98
N ASP A 107 0.08 11.46 -1.54
CA ASP A 107 0.97 12.54 -1.07
C ASP A 107 0.43 13.26 0.18
N ALA A 108 -0.54 12.67 0.87
CA ALA A 108 -1.25 13.27 2.00
C ALA A 108 -0.46 13.19 3.33
N ILE A 109 0.84 13.50 3.30
CA ILE A 109 1.79 13.34 4.42
C ILE A 109 1.28 13.94 5.72
N ASP A 110 0.73 15.15 5.65
CA ASP A 110 0.26 15.87 6.85
C ASP A 110 -0.88 15.11 7.52
N ALA A 111 -1.84 14.60 6.74
CA ALA A 111 -2.94 13.82 7.26
C ALA A 111 -2.48 12.46 7.82
N TRP A 112 -1.50 11.82 7.17
CA TRP A 112 -0.89 10.59 7.67
C TRP A 112 -0.18 10.82 9.01
N PHE A 113 0.61 11.89 9.09
CA PHE A 113 1.36 12.24 10.29
C PHE A 113 0.42 12.65 11.45
N ASP A 114 -0.65 13.40 11.16
CA ASP A 114 -1.64 13.78 12.16
C ASP A 114 -2.40 12.56 12.72
N ALA A 115 -2.52 11.48 11.94
CA ALA A 115 -3.13 10.21 12.36
C ALA A 115 -2.18 9.29 13.16
N ARG A 116 -0.92 9.68 13.37
CA ARG A 116 0.12 8.84 14.03
C ARG A 116 -0.28 8.29 15.40
N GLU A 117 -0.95 9.09 16.24
CA GLU A 117 -1.45 8.60 17.54
C GLU A 117 -2.49 7.49 17.40
N LEU A 118 -3.28 7.50 16.32
CA LEU A 118 -4.20 6.41 16.01
C LEU A 118 -3.43 5.12 15.73
N PHE A 119 -2.35 5.19 14.95
CA PHE A 119 -1.55 4.03 14.55
C PHE A 119 -0.88 3.39 15.77
N VAL A 120 -0.29 4.21 16.63
CA VAL A 120 0.34 3.76 17.88
C VAL A 120 -0.67 3.06 18.80
N ARG A 121 -1.91 3.57 18.92
CA ARG A 121 -2.94 2.95 19.77
C ARG A 121 -3.35 1.54 19.32
N HIS A 122 -3.12 1.19 18.06
CA HIS A 122 -3.47 -0.11 17.47
C HIS A 122 -2.24 -0.99 17.20
N ASP A 123 -1.06 -0.59 17.70
CA ASP A 123 0.23 -1.24 17.39
C ASP A 123 0.43 -1.44 15.87
N ALA A 124 -0.09 -0.49 15.08
CA ALA A 124 -0.15 -0.62 13.64
C ALA A 124 1.19 -0.25 13.00
N VAL A 125 1.70 -1.13 12.14
CA VAL A 125 2.84 -0.84 11.25
C VAL A 125 2.32 -0.82 9.82
N LEU A 126 2.41 0.34 9.17
CA LEU A 126 1.75 0.61 7.91
C LEU A 126 2.75 0.81 6.78
N THR A 127 2.26 0.82 5.55
CA THR A 127 3.03 1.21 4.35
C THR A 127 2.49 2.53 3.80
N PHE A 128 3.36 3.45 3.43
CA PHE A 128 3.02 4.70 2.75
C PHE A 128 3.61 4.67 1.34
N PHE A 129 2.77 4.54 0.32
CA PHE A 129 3.19 4.62 -1.09
C PHE A 129 3.15 6.08 -1.54
N VAL A 130 4.32 6.64 -1.80
CA VAL A 130 4.50 8.09 -1.95
C VAL A 130 4.69 8.50 -3.41
N THR A 131 3.87 9.44 -3.89
CA THR A 131 4.04 10.11 -5.19
C THR A 131 4.54 11.55 -5.00
N TYR A 132 4.98 12.21 -6.07
CA TYR A 132 5.42 13.61 -6.09
C TYR A 132 6.51 13.98 -5.08
N TYR A 133 7.28 13.02 -4.58
CA TYR A 133 8.24 13.21 -3.48
C TYR A 133 9.22 14.37 -3.69
N ALA A 134 9.65 14.60 -4.95
CA ALA A 134 10.52 15.71 -5.31
C ALA A 134 9.95 17.09 -4.95
N SER A 135 8.63 17.23 -4.91
CA SER A 135 7.92 18.47 -4.58
C SER A 135 7.78 18.75 -3.08
N PHE A 136 8.09 17.76 -2.23
CA PHE A 136 7.86 17.89 -0.79
C PHE A 136 8.82 18.89 -0.14
N SER A 137 8.27 19.65 0.81
CA SER A 137 9.05 20.51 1.68
C SER A 137 9.97 19.68 2.59
N ALA A 138 11.00 20.32 3.15
CA ALA A 138 11.86 19.67 4.14
C ALA A 138 11.06 19.16 5.36
N GLU A 139 10.01 19.88 5.77
CA GLU A 139 9.13 19.46 6.85
C GLU A 139 8.31 18.21 6.48
N GLY A 140 7.76 18.17 5.25
CA GLY A 140 7.05 16.99 4.76
C GLY A 140 7.95 15.76 4.67
N ARG A 141 9.19 15.92 4.20
CA ARG A 141 10.17 14.82 4.20
C ARG A 141 10.51 14.37 5.62
N GLN A 142 10.69 15.31 6.56
CA GLN A 142 10.95 14.98 7.96
C GLN A 142 9.78 14.19 8.58
N ARG A 143 8.53 14.54 8.28
CA ARG A 143 7.35 13.78 8.74
C ARG A 143 7.36 12.33 8.24
N LEU A 144 7.80 12.08 7.00
CA LEU A 144 7.97 10.71 6.49
C LEU A 144 9.09 9.96 7.20
N HIS A 145 10.20 10.62 7.51
CA HIS A 145 11.27 10.02 8.34
C HIS A 145 10.78 9.70 9.76
N ASP A 146 9.98 10.57 10.35
CA ASP A 146 9.39 10.33 11.67
C ASP A 146 8.44 9.11 11.63
N LEU A 147 7.59 9.00 10.60
CA LEU A 147 6.75 7.81 10.37
C LEU A 147 7.59 6.54 10.17
N ALA A 148 8.67 6.62 9.38
CA ALA A 148 9.60 5.50 9.20
C ALA A 148 10.28 5.10 10.52
N SER A 149 10.59 6.07 11.39
CA SER A 149 11.20 5.82 12.70
C SER A 149 10.27 5.09 13.67
N ASP A 150 8.95 5.15 13.45
CA ASP A 150 7.95 4.34 14.18
C ASP A 150 7.84 2.91 13.65
N GLY A 151 8.59 2.58 12.59
CA GLY A 151 8.63 1.25 11.99
C GLY A 151 7.84 1.12 10.70
N HIS A 152 7.07 2.15 10.30
CA HIS A 152 6.32 2.15 9.04
C HIS A 152 7.25 2.06 7.82
N ALA A 153 6.74 1.49 6.72
CA ALA A 153 7.46 1.41 5.45
C ALA A 153 7.10 2.62 4.56
N ILE A 154 8.11 3.19 3.90
CA ILE A 154 7.96 4.27 2.92
C ILE A 154 8.36 3.70 1.54
N GLU A 155 7.40 3.65 0.63
CA GLU A 155 7.49 2.93 -0.64
C GLU A 155 7.10 3.83 -1.83
N ALA A 156 7.34 3.38 -3.07
CA ALA A 156 7.20 4.21 -4.26
C ALA A 156 5.78 4.17 -4.88
N HIS A 157 5.29 5.34 -5.32
CA HIS A 157 4.00 5.47 -6.03
C HIS A 157 4.11 6.28 -7.34
N GLY A 158 5.25 6.19 -8.01
CA GLY A 158 5.54 6.94 -9.24
C GLY A 158 6.07 8.34 -8.95
N VAL A 159 6.45 9.06 -10.01
CA VAL A 159 6.96 10.43 -9.90
C VAL A 159 5.81 11.42 -10.05
N ASN A 160 4.99 11.22 -11.09
CA ASN A 160 3.94 12.14 -11.50
C ASN A 160 2.55 11.51 -11.42
N HIS A 161 2.39 10.41 -10.68
CA HIS A 161 1.11 9.70 -10.51
C HIS A 161 0.46 9.26 -11.84
N LEU A 162 1.28 8.89 -12.83
CA LEU A 162 0.76 8.53 -14.15
C LEU A 162 0.20 7.11 -14.16
N SER A 163 -0.96 6.94 -14.81
CA SER A 163 -1.53 5.63 -15.15
C SER A 163 -0.56 4.85 -16.03
N ALA A 164 -0.08 3.70 -15.52
CA ALA A 164 0.87 2.86 -16.26
C ALA A 164 0.28 2.35 -17.57
N VAL A 165 -1.01 2.00 -17.59
CA VAL A 165 -1.70 1.52 -18.80
C VAL A 165 -1.79 2.63 -19.86
N SER A 166 -2.21 3.83 -19.48
CA SER A 166 -2.33 4.94 -20.42
C SER A 166 -0.97 5.35 -20.97
N TYR A 167 0.03 5.48 -20.09
CA TYR A 167 1.40 5.83 -20.48
C TYR A 167 2.03 4.78 -21.39
N ALA A 168 1.95 3.50 -21.00
CA ALA A 168 2.54 2.41 -21.77
C ALA A 168 1.87 2.22 -23.13
N THR A 169 0.60 2.61 -23.29
CA THR A 169 -0.08 2.59 -24.59
C THR A 169 0.55 3.58 -25.57
N GLU A 170 1.01 4.73 -25.09
CA GLU A 170 1.61 5.78 -25.92
C GLU A 170 3.13 5.64 -26.08
N HIS A 171 3.82 5.23 -25.01
CA HIS A 171 5.28 5.28 -24.92
C HIS A 171 5.95 3.92 -24.69
N GLY A 172 5.18 2.88 -24.35
CA GLY A 172 5.68 1.55 -23.99
C GLY A 172 5.92 1.36 -22.48
N ALA A 173 5.86 0.10 -22.03
CA ALA A 173 6.00 -0.25 -20.60
C ALA A 173 7.40 0.06 -20.04
N GLU A 174 8.46 -0.16 -20.83
CA GLU A 174 9.84 0.17 -20.42
C GLU A 174 10.03 1.68 -20.23
N ALA A 175 9.39 2.51 -21.06
CA ALA A 175 9.42 3.96 -20.87
C ALA A 175 8.75 4.35 -19.56
N TYR A 176 7.61 3.73 -19.20
CA TYR A 176 6.99 3.96 -17.89
C TYR A 176 7.93 3.62 -16.73
N VAL A 177 8.67 2.51 -16.82
CA VAL A 177 9.65 2.14 -15.79
C VAL A 177 10.75 3.20 -15.65
N ILE A 178 11.30 3.67 -16.77
CA ILE A 178 12.39 4.66 -16.80
C ILE A 178 11.92 6.04 -16.30
N ASP A 179 10.70 6.44 -16.66
CA ASP A 179 10.22 7.80 -16.42
C ASP A 179 9.49 7.95 -15.08
N GLU A 180 8.81 6.90 -14.60
CA GLU A 180 7.99 6.95 -13.37
C GLU A 180 8.51 6.07 -12.24
N VAL A 181 8.95 4.84 -12.53
CA VAL A 181 9.21 3.85 -11.46
C VAL A 181 10.61 4.02 -10.88
N LEU A 182 11.64 3.95 -11.72
CA LEU A 182 13.03 4.01 -11.27
C LEU A 182 13.39 5.35 -10.60
N PRO A 183 12.98 6.52 -11.10
CA PRO A 183 13.28 7.77 -10.42
C PRO A 183 12.53 7.92 -9.09
N SER A 184 11.32 7.38 -8.97
CA SER A 184 10.55 7.36 -7.71
C SER A 184 11.25 6.49 -6.65
N LEU A 185 11.75 5.31 -7.04
CA LEU A 185 12.58 4.48 -6.14
C LEU A 185 13.89 5.18 -5.77
N GLN A 186 14.58 5.77 -6.75
CA GLN A 186 15.90 6.36 -6.52
C GLN A 186 15.83 7.58 -5.59
N ILE A 187 14.84 8.46 -5.77
CA ILE A 187 14.74 9.67 -4.93
C ILE A 187 14.44 9.33 -3.46
N LEU A 188 13.67 8.28 -3.20
CA LEU A 188 13.44 7.78 -1.85
C LEU A 188 14.71 7.15 -1.25
N ARG A 189 15.47 6.38 -2.05
CA ARG A 189 16.78 5.82 -1.63
C ARG A 189 17.79 6.91 -1.31
N ASP A 190 17.85 7.95 -2.13
CA ASP A 190 18.75 9.09 -1.93
C ASP A 190 18.44 9.85 -0.63
N ASP A 191 17.19 9.82 -0.18
CA ASP A 191 16.77 10.42 1.09
C ASP A 191 16.83 9.45 2.28
N GLY A 192 17.30 8.22 2.09
CA GLY A 192 17.59 7.26 3.17
C GLY A 192 16.52 6.21 3.45
N PHE A 193 15.49 6.10 2.61
CA PHE A 193 14.55 4.98 2.65
C PHE A 193 15.08 3.77 1.87
N ASP A 194 14.46 2.60 2.04
CA ASP A 194 14.79 1.38 1.29
C ASP A 194 13.54 0.81 0.61
N PRO A 195 13.00 1.50 -0.43
CA PRO A 195 11.80 1.06 -1.08
C PRO A 195 12.05 -0.24 -1.85
N THR A 196 11.22 -1.23 -1.55
CA THR A 196 11.20 -2.56 -2.17
C THR A 196 9.88 -2.85 -2.88
N SER A 197 8.91 -1.94 -2.80
CA SER A 197 7.59 -2.11 -3.34
C SER A 197 7.13 -0.90 -4.15
N PHE A 198 6.21 -1.16 -5.08
CA PHE A 198 5.61 -0.13 -5.93
C PHE A 198 4.09 -0.30 -6.02
N ALA A 199 3.34 0.75 -5.70
CA ALA A 199 1.92 0.78 -5.95
C ALA A 199 1.62 1.49 -7.29
N TYR A 200 0.73 0.91 -8.11
CA TYR A 200 0.29 1.52 -9.35
C TYR A 200 -0.70 2.68 -9.09
N PRO A 201 -0.42 3.92 -9.56
CA PRO A 201 -1.39 5.00 -9.53
C PRO A 201 -2.74 4.58 -10.12
N GLY A 202 -3.81 4.76 -9.33
CA GLY A 202 -5.18 4.37 -9.70
C GLY A 202 -5.38 2.87 -9.94
N GLY A 203 -4.45 2.00 -9.52
CA GLY A 203 -4.47 0.57 -9.80
C GLY A 203 -4.34 0.19 -11.28
N ALA A 204 -3.95 1.15 -12.13
CA ALA A 204 -3.92 0.98 -13.57
C ALA A 204 -2.70 0.16 -14.00
N ARG A 205 -2.87 -1.16 -14.13
CA ARG A 205 -1.83 -2.11 -14.54
C ARG A 205 -2.22 -2.97 -15.74
N SER A 206 -1.22 -3.56 -16.37
CA SER A 206 -1.32 -4.56 -17.43
C SER A 206 -0.20 -5.59 -17.29
N GLU A 207 -0.33 -6.77 -17.91
CA GLU A 207 0.76 -7.76 -17.92
C GLU A 207 2.08 -7.19 -18.47
N ALA A 208 2.00 -6.24 -19.41
CA ALA A 208 3.18 -5.62 -19.98
C ALA A 208 3.91 -4.73 -18.94
N THR A 209 3.16 -3.95 -18.16
CA THR A 209 3.74 -3.12 -17.11
C THR A 209 4.20 -3.95 -15.92
N ASP A 210 3.48 -5.02 -15.58
CA ASP A 210 3.89 -5.93 -14.49
C ASP A 210 5.23 -6.58 -14.79
N ARG A 211 5.40 -7.15 -15.99
CA ARG A 211 6.67 -7.76 -16.42
C ARG A 211 7.83 -6.76 -16.47
N ALA A 212 7.54 -5.51 -16.80
CA ALA A 212 8.57 -4.47 -16.87
C ALA A 212 9.02 -4.01 -15.47
N ILE A 213 8.11 -3.99 -14.49
CA ILE A 213 8.40 -3.52 -13.13
C ILE A 213 8.97 -4.63 -12.23
N GLU A 214 8.53 -5.88 -12.40
CA GLU A 214 8.94 -7.04 -11.60
C GLU A 214 10.45 -7.15 -11.32
N PRO A 215 11.38 -6.87 -12.25
CA PRO A 215 12.80 -6.95 -11.98
C PRO A 215 13.34 -5.90 -11.00
N HIS A 216 12.56 -4.87 -10.66
CA HIS A 216 13.00 -3.70 -9.92
C HIS A 216 12.48 -3.62 -8.48
N VAL A 217 11.45 -4.40 -8.16
CA VAL A 217 10.76 -4.39 -6.86
C VAL A 217 10.33 -5.79 -6.47
N ARG A 218 10.16 -6.03 -5.17
CA ARG A 218 9.59 -7.28 -4.63
C ARG A 218 8.07 -7.26 -4.72
N TYR A 219 7.45 -6.19 -4.23
CA TYR A 219 6.00 -5.97 -4.33
C TYR A 219 5.67 -4.54 -4.75
#